data_AF-A0A944X481-F1
#
_entry.id   AF-A0A944X481-F1
#
_cell.length_a   1.000
_cell.length_b   1.000
_cell.length_c   1.000
_cell.angle_alpha   90.00
_cell.angle_beta   90.00
_cell.angle_gamma   90.00
#
_symmetry.space_group_name_H-M   'P 1'
#
loop_
_entity.id
_entity.type
_entity.pdbx_description
1 polymer ?
#
loop_
_entity_poly.entity_id
_entity_poly.type
_entity_poly.pdbx_seq_one_letter_code
_entity_poly.pdbx_strand_id
1 'polypeptide(L)' 'MDKGETGRKMGDMIKKAIADCELTSSEYDEILALAYEDGKIDSQEQALLKQLQDLLANQTVKRVPG' A
#
# COMPACT_ATOMS: atom_id res chain seq x y z
N MET A 1 -7.62 -2.58 16.46
CA MET A 1 -8.09 -1.64 15.44
C MET A 1 -9.15 -2.34 14.59
N ASP A 2 -10.10 -1.59 14.05
CA ASP A 2 -11.15 -2.15 13.20
C ASP A 2 -10.55 -2.44 11.80
N LYS A 3 -10.83 -3.60 11.20
CA LYS A 3 -10.25 -3.99 9.89
C LYS A 3 -10.54 -2.98 8.77
N GLY A 4 -11.63 -2.25 8.91
CA GLY A 4 -11.97 -1.16 7.98
C GLY A 4 -10.97 0.00 8.00
N GLU A 5 -10.23 0.21 9.10
CA GLU A 5 -9.29 1.32 9.24
C GLU A 5 -7.94 1.03 8.56
N THR A 6 -7.41 -0.19 8.67
CA THR A 6 -6.14 -0.59 8.01
C THR A 6 -6.28 -0.54 6.49
N GLY A 7 -7.33 -1.17 5.95
CA GLY A 7 -7.62 -1.14 4.52
C GLY A 7 -7.86 0.28 3.98
N ARG A 8 -8.46 1.17 4.77
CA ARG A 8 -8.66 2.57 4.37
C ARG A 8 -7.35 3.35 4.34
N LYS A 9 -6.50 3.21 5.36
CA LYS A 9 -5.16 3.83 5.39
C LYS A 9 -4.27 3.33 4.24
N MET A 10 -4.24 2.02 3.99
CA MET A 10 -3.51 1.45 2.86
C MET A 10 -4.01 2.03 1.53
N GLY A 11 -5.33 2.09 1.34
CA GLY A 11 -5.94 2.66 0.14
C GLY A 11 -5.57 4.14 -0.06
N ASP A 12 -5.53 4.94 1.01
CA ASP A 12 -5.14 6.35 0.93
C ASP A 12 -3.64 6.53 0.63
N MET A 13 -2.77 5.68 1.19
CA MET A 13 -1.34 5.67 0.82
C MET A 13 -1.11 5.27 -0.63
N ILE A 14 -1.80 4.24 -1.12
CA ILE A 14 -1.70 3.81 -2.53
C ILE A 14 -2.17 4.94 -3.45
N LYS A 15 -3.30 5.61 -3.15
CA LYS A 15 -3.77 6.76 -3.93
C LYS A 15 -2.77 7.91 -3.93
N LYS A 16 -2.16 8.20 -2.78
CA LYS A 16 -1.12 9.23 -2.66
C LYS A 16 0.07 8.87 -3.55
N ALA A 17 0.56 7.63 -3.50
CA ALA A 17 1.65 7.17 -4.34
C ALA A 17 1.33 7.25 -5.84
N ILE A 18 0.08 7.00 -6.24
CA ILE A 18 -0.39 7.21 -7.63
C ILE A 18 -0.37 8.71 -7.98
N ALA A 19 -0.84 9.58 -7.08
CA ALA A 19 -0.88 11.02 -7.32
C ALA A 19 0.53 11.61 -7.43
N ASP A 20 1.44 11.17 -6.57
CA ASP A 20 2.83 11.60 -6.53
C ASP A 20 3.68 10.87 -7.61
N CYS A 21 3.14 9.81 -8.22
CA CYS A 21 3.83 8.88 -9.14
C CYS A 21 5.10 8.24 -8.55
N GLU A 22 5.26 8.34 -7.24
CA GLU A 22 6.43 7.95 -6.47
C GLU A 22 5.97 7.25 -5.20
N LEU A 23 6.70 6.23 -4.79
CA LEU A 23 6.50 5.52 -3.53
C LEU A 23 7.85 5.37 -2.85
N THR A 24 7.99 5.95 -1.67
CA THR A 24 9.22 5.78 -0.90
C THR A 24 9.32 4.37 -0.35
N SER A 25 10.54 3.92 -0.06
CA SER A 25 10.72 2.63 0.61
C SER A 25 10.07 2.61 1.99
N SER A 26 10.14 3.73 2.71
CA SER A 26 9.46 3.92 3.99
C SER A 26 7.94 3.74 3.88
N GLU A 27 7.28 4.36 2.90
CA GLU A 27 5.83 4.19 2.67
C GLU A 27 5.46 2.76 2.26
N TYR A 28 6.29 2.10 1.45
CA TYR A 28 6.08 0.70 1.08
C TYR A 28 6.14 -0.22 2.31
N ASP A 29 7.14 -0.04 3.16
CA ASP A 29 7.27 -0.80 4.41
C ASP A 29 6.13 -0.48 5.39
N GLU A 30 5.64 0.76 5.41
CA GLU A 30 4.48 1.15 6.23
C GLU A 30 3.18 0.50 5.75
N ILE A 31 2.95 0.42 4.43
CA ILE A 31 1.82 -0.31 3.84
C ILE A 31 1.88 -1.80 4.21
N LEU A 32 3.07 -2.41 4.13
CA LEU A 32 3.25 -3.80 4.55
C LEU A 32 3.01 -3.95 6.05
N ALA A 33 3.58 -3.07 6.88
CA ALA A 33 3.41 -3.10 8.33
C ALA A 33 1.93 -3.03 8.72
N LEU A 34 1.14 -2.14 8.09
CA LEU A 34 -0.30 -2.05 8.30
C LEU A 34 -1.03 -3.33 7.91
N ALA A 35 -0.69 -3.95 6.78
CA ALA A 35 -1.30 -5.20 6.33
C ALA A 35 -1.01 -6.38 7.25
N TYR A 36 0.13 -6.34 7.96
CA TYR A 36 0.55 -7.38 8.89
C TYR A 36 0.27 -7.01 10.37
N GLU A 37 -0.23 -5.82 10.66
CA GLU A 37 -0.40 -5.30 12.03
C GLU A 37 -1.35 -6.17 12.86
N ASP A 38 -2.43 -6.66 12.25
CA ASP A 38 -3.40 -7.55 12.89
C ASP A 38 -3.04 -9.05 12.77
N GLY A 39 -1.91 -9.36 12.13
CA GLY A 39 -1.44 -10.72 11.86
C GLY A 39 -2.27 -11.48 10.82
N LYS A 40 -3.22 -10.83 10.13
CA LYS A 40 -4.11 -11.44 9.13
C LYS A 40 -4.49 -10.46 8.01
N ILE A 41 -3.84 -10.65 6.87
CA ILE A 41 -4.24 -10.03 5.61
C ILE A 41 -5.62 -10.56 5.19
N ASP A 42 -6.61 -9.67 5.13
CA ASP A 42 -7.92 -9.98 4.58
C ASP A 42 -7.99 -9.79 3.04
N SER A 43 -9.12 -10.16 2.43
CA SER A 43 -9.28 -10.10 0.97
C SER A 43 -9.21 -8.67 0.41
N GLN A 44 -9.59 -7.66 1.19
CA GLN A 44 -9.49 -6.26 0.80
C GLN A 44 -8.02 -5.80 0.85
N GLU A 45 -7.30 -6.11 1.92
CA GLU A 45 -5.87 -5.79 2.05
C GLU A 45 -5.04 -6.49 0.99
N GLN A 46 -5.34 -7.76 0.71
CA GLN A 46 -4.70 -8.51 -0.37
C GLN A 46 -4.93 -7.86 -1.75
N ALA A 47 -6.13 -7.37 -2.01
CA ALA A 47 -6.44 -6.67 -3.26
C ALA A 47 -5.66 -5.35 -3.38
N LEU A 48 -5.50 -4.61 -2.27
CA LEU A 48 -4.72 -3.37 -2.22
C LEU A 48 -3.22 -3.61 -2.42
N LEU A 49 -2.65 -4.63 -1.77
CA LEU A 49 -1.26 -5.02 -1.99
C LEU A 49 -1.00 -5.43 -3.44
N LYS A 50 -1.94 -6.19 -4.02
CA LYS A 50 -1.86 -6.57 -5.43
C LYS A 50 -1.94 -5.34 -6.33
N GLN A 51 -2.84 -4.41 -6.06
CA GLN A 51 -2.94 -3.16 -6.81
C GLN A 51 -1.63 -2.36 -6.73
N LEU A 52 -1.02 -2.25 -5.55
CA LEU A 52 0.27 -1.58 -5.38
C LEU A 52 1.37 -2.25 -6.20
N GLN A 53 1.46 -3.58 -6.17
CA GLN A 53 2.40 -4.32 -7.02
C GLN A 53 2.15 -4.11 -8.50
N ASP A 54 0.89 -4.13 -8.95
CA ASP A 54 0.52 -3.91 -10.34
C ASP A 54 0.93 -2.48 -10.79
N LEU A 55 0.80 -1.47 -9.91
CA LEU A 55 1.23 -0.08 -10.15
C LEU A 55 2.76 0.09 -10.24
N LEU A 56 3.50 -0.69 -9.45
CA LEU A 56 4.96 -0.72 -9.56
C LEU A 56 5.39 -1.45 -10.83
N ALA A 57 4.73 -2.56 -11.16
CA ALA A 57 5.02 -3.38 -12.33
C ALA A 57 4.73 -2.66 -13.64
N ASN A 58 3.64 -1.89 -13.70
CA ASN A 58 3.27 -1.09 -14.87
C ASN A 58 3.96 0.28 -14.92
N GLN A 59 4.86 0.59 -13.97
CA GLN A 59 5.60 1.84 -13.86
C GLN A 59 4.74 3.10 -13.67
N THR A 60 3.47 2.96 -13.27
CA THR A 60 2.62 4.10 -12.86
C THR A 60 3.19 4.77 -11.62
N VAL A 61 3.73 3.97 -10.70
CA VAL A 61 4.39 4.42 -9.49
C VAL A 61 5.83 3.93 -9.52
N LYS A 62 6.78 4.81 -9.20
CA LYS A 62 8.20 4.46 -9.10
C LYS A 62 8.61 4.35 -7.66
N ARG A 63 9.27 3.24 -7.32
CA ARG A 63 9.89 3.10 -6.01
C ARG A 63 11.12 4.00 -5.94
N VAL A 64 11.10 4.98 -5.05
CA VAL A 64 12.21 5.89 -4.79
C VAL A 64 12.84 5.60 -3.42
N PRO A 65 14.15 5.77 -3.27
CA PRO A 65 14.76 5.78 -1.94
C PRO A 65 14.27 7.03 -1.20
N GLY A 66 13.66 6.83 -0.03
CA GLY A 66 13.10 7.87 0.82
C GLY A 66 13.00 7.39 2.26
#